data_AF-A0A919I626-F1
#
_entry.id   AF-A0A919I626-F1
#
_cell.length_a   1.000
_cell.length_b   1.000
_cell.length_c   1.000
_cell.angle_alpha   90.00
_cell.angle_beta   90.00
_cell.angle_gamma   90.00
#
_symmetry.space_group_name_H-M   'P 1'
#
loop_
_entity.id
_entity.type
_entity.pdbx_description
1 polymer ?
#
loop_
_entity_poly.entity_id
_entity_poly.type
_entity_poly.pdbx_seq_one_letter_code
_entity_poly.pdbx_strand_id
1 'polypeptide(L)'
;MKQILVCAVLFLLLLSSSSVKDLVQSYQFNHENVLGTSFELKVYAASEALADNAEVVALDEIDRLDNILSTYKPASEVNCWQKSYMTEVKVSEELLEVFAQFDLWRDKTAGALNPSVAVAINIWNAAAKAQQMPANEQLIDAVKRIQQPQWLLNEIAGTAVHLSRDPVVLSSFVKSYVLKKVAEKIMKTPGITGAVVNIGGDIIVTGDCNEVIRLSNPHSGSENDFAGAAILLREKSVATSGDYKRGFKIGSQVFSHILDARTALPVTTIASATVVAQNAVTAGALATAFNILTPEESTLLASRFPGIEFRIITKTGTSVESNGWESLITQSKSSAKNQSMVGRKNKIEATIELELAKFEGRFRRPFVAIWIENKKKDPVRTIAVWFNKPRWLPDLKKWFSKNQEFRQDQSTLSSVTSATRSPGKYTLTWDGTDQNGEVVPSGKYTIYIEAAREHGTYQLLKQEIDWNGKPGHFTLEAGTEITSASIDLHQVTAN
;
A
#
# COMPACT_ATOMS: atom_id res chain seq x y z
N MET A 1 31.13 -56.17 -29.74
CA MET A 1 31.52 -55.08 -28.81
C MET A 1 31.08 -53.69 -29.27
N LYS A 2 31.12 -53.33 -30.57
CA LYS A 2 30.69 -51.99 -31.04
C LYS A 2 29.19 -51.68 -30.85
N GLN A 3 28.29 -52.67 -30.93
CA GLN A 3 26.84 -52.45 -30.75
C GLN A 3 26.43 -52.24 -29.28
N ILE A 4 27.14 -52.87 -28.32
CA ILE A 4 26.84 -52.72 -26.88
C ILE A 4 27.28 -51.33 -26.38
N LEU A 5 28.34 -50.77 -26.96
CA LEU A 5 28.83 -49.43 -26.62
C LEU A 5 27.89 -48.32 -27.13
N VAL A 6 27.23 -48.51 -28.28
CA VAL A 6 26.26 -47.55 -28.84
C VAL A 6 24.97 -47.52 -28.02
N CYS A 7 24.48 -48.66 -27.53
CA CYS A 7 23.32 -48.71 -26.65
C CYS A 7 23.60 -48.10 -25.26
N ALA A 8 24.81 -48.26 -24.72
CA ALA A 8 25.18 -47.66 -23.43
C ALA A 8 25.31 -46.12 -23.51
N VAL A 9 25.81 -45.59 -24.63
CA VAL A 9 25.89 -44.13 -24.86
C VAL A 9 24.51 -43.52 -25.14
N LEU A 10 23.62 -44.23 -25.85
CA LEU A 10 22.22 -43.78 -26.01
C LEU A 10 21.41 -43.85 -24.70
N PHE A 11 21.68 -44.83 -23.82
CA PHE A 11 21.02 -44.92 -22.52
C PHE A 11 21.52 -43.84 -21.54
N LEU A 12 22.80 -43.46 -21.60
CA LEU A 12 23.32 -42.31 -20.84
C LEU A 12 22.85 -40.95 -21.36
N LEU A 13 22.60 -40.80 -22.68
CA LEU A 13 22.03 -39.57 -23.26
C LEU A 13 20.52 -39.42 -23.01
N LEU A 14 19.79 -40.53 -22.78
CA LEU A 14 18.37 -40.52 -22.40
C LEU A 14 18.15 -40.28 -20.89
N LEU A 15 19.19 -40.41 -20.06
CA LEU A 15 19.16 -40.08 -18.63
C LEU A 15 19.53 -38.62 -18.32
N SER A 16 20.03 -37.86 -19.31
CA SER A 16 20.33 -36.43 -19.17
C SER A 16 19.20 -35.49 -19.59
N SER A 17 18.04 -36.02 -20.02
CA SER A 17 16.88 -35.22 -20.42
C SER A 17 15.65 -35.42 -19.54
N SER A 18 15.84 -35.80 -18.27
CA SER A 18 14.87 -35.40 -17.26
C SER A 18 15.05 -33.90 -17.10
N SER A 19 14.29 -33.12 -17.88
CA SER A 19 14.06 -31.71 -17.58
C SER A 19 13.58 -31.68 -16.13
N VAL A 20 14.48 -31.35 -15.22
CA VAL A 20 14.09 -30.76 -13.94
C VAL A 20 13.22 -29.60 -14.41
N LYS A 21 11.89 -29.73 -14.28
CA LYS A 21 11.05 -28.54 -14.29
C LYS A 21 11.58 -27.78 -13.10
N ASP A 22 12.38 -26.74 -13.36
CA ASP A 22 12.82 -25.85 -12.31
C ASP A 22 11.56 -25.47 -11.54
N LEU A 23 11.49 -25.92 -10.28
CA LEU A 23 10.34 -25.67 -9.43
C LEU A 23 10.26 -24.15 -9.28
N VAL A 24 9.29 -23.54 -9.94
CA VAL A 24 9.02 -22.12 -9.80
C VAL A 24 8.72 -21.83 -8.33
N GLN A 25 9.54 -20.97 -7.74
CA GLN A 25 9.42 -20.54 -6.35
C GLN A 25 9.03 -19.06 -6.30
N SER A 26 8.36 -18.67 -5.24
CA SER A 26 8.08 -17.26 -4.95
C SER A 26 9.23 -16.64 -4.17
N TYR A 27 9.71 -15.49 -4.63
CA TYR A 27 10.70 -14.65 -3.95
C TYR A 27 10.08 -13.32 -3.60
N GLN A 28 10.36 -12.81 -2.39
CA GLN A 28 9.78 -11.57 -1.89
C GLN A 28 10.87 -10.52 -1.62
N PHE A 29 10.55 -9.27 -1.95
CA PHE A 29 11.38 -8.09 -1.78
C PHE A 29 10.57 -6.96 -1.16
N ASN A 30 11.16 -6.26 -0.18
CA ASN A 30 10.50 -5.16 0.54
C ASN A 30 11.43 -3.95 0.66
N HIS A 31 10.96 -2.79 0.21
CA HIS A 31 11.67 -1.52 0.21
C HIS A 31 10.84 -0.39 0.81
N GLU A 32 11.50 0.51 1.52
CA GLU A 32 10.89 1.73 2.04
C GLU A 32 11.35 2.95 1.25
N ASN A 33 10.57 4.03 1.36
CA ASN A 33 10.83 5.31 0.69
C ASN A 33 10.83 5.22 -0.85
N VAL A 34 9.93 4.41 -1.39
CA VAL A 34 9.69 4.28 -2.83
C VAL A 34 8.43 5.06 -3.18
N LEU A 35 8.54 6.08 -4.05
CA LEU A 35 7.46 7.02 -4.39
C LEU A 35 6.80 7.68 -3.15
N GLY A 36 7.59 7.95 -2.11
CA GLY A 36 7.08 8.50 -0.84
C GLY A 36 6.16 7.54 -0.07
N THR A 37 6.35 6.23 -0.26
CA THR A 37 5.65 5.14 0.45
C THR A 37 6.54 3.88 0.49
N SER A 38 5.94 2.70 0.66
CA SER A 38 6.62 1.39 0.63
C SER A 38 6.38 0.64 -0.67
N PHE A 39 7.32 -0.22 -1.03
CA PHE A 39 7.26 -1.10 -2.19
C PHE A 39 7.50 -2.54 -1.77
N GLU A 40 6.56 -3.42 -2.13
CA GLU A 40 6.66 -4.85 -1.91
C GLU A 40 6.52 -5.56 -3.25
N LEU A 41 7.39 -6.52 -3.52
CA LEU A 41 7.43 -7.29 -4.74
C LEU A 41 7.49 -8.77 -4.41
N LYS A 42 6.58 -9.55 -4.98
CA LYS A 42 6.64 -11.01 -5.01
C LYS A 42 6.83 -11.43 -6.47
N VAL A 43 7.84 -12.24 -6.77
CA VAL A 43 8.08 -12.76 -8.12
C VAL A 43 8.15 -14.28 -8.10
N TYR A 44 7.58 -14.89 -9.12
CA TYR A 44 7.60 -16.34 -9.33
C TYR A 44 8.65 -16.64 -10.41
N ALA A 45 9.72 -17.31 -10.00
CA ALA A 45 10.90 -17.52 -10.84
C ALA A 45 11.54 -18.91 -10.60
N ALA A 46 12.31 -19.37 -11.57
CA ALA A 46 13.05 -20.64 -11.50
C ALA A 46 14.27 -20.60 -10.56
N SER A 47 14.78 -19.41 -10.23
CA SER A 47 15.94 -19.26 -9.34
C SER A 47 15.96 -17.88 -8.67
N GLU A 48 16.67 -17.77 -7.54
CA GLU A 48 16.88 -16.52 -6.81
C GLU A 48 17.60 -15.46 -7.66
N ALA A 49 18.57 -15.86 -8.50
CA ALA A 49 19.29 -14.91 -9.36
C ALA A 49 18.36 -14.23 -10.38
N LEU A 50 17.36 -14.95 -10.90
CA LEU A 50 16.34 -14.38 -11.80
C LEU A 50 15.40 -13.44 -11.04
N ALA A 51 15.04 -13.80 -9.81
CA ALA A 51 14.22 -12.95 -8.95
C ALA A 51 14.95 -11.66 -8.54
N ASP A 52 16.23 -11.75 -8.19
CA ASP A 52 17.07 -10.58 -7.87
C ASP A 52 17.21 -9.66 -9.10
N ASN A 53 17.33 -10.22 -10.32
CA ASN A 53 17.32 -9.40 -11.54
C ASN A 53 15.96 -8.70 -11.75
N ALA A 54 14.84 -9.36 -11.47
CA ALA A 54 13.52 -8.74 -11.54
C ALA A 54 13.33 -7.63 -10.48
N GLU A 55 13.90 -7.79 -9.27
CA GLU A 55 13.96 -6.74 -8.26
C GLU A 55 14.67 -5.49 -8.81
N VAL A 56 15.85 -5.65 -9.41
CA VAL A 56 16.61 -4.54 -10.02
C VAL A 56 15.82 -3.87 -11.13
N VAL A 57 15.25 -4.64 -12.07
CA VAL A 57 14.42 -4.12 -13.17
C VAL A 57 13.24 -3.31 -12.64
N ALA A 58 12.57 -3.80 -11.59
CA ALA A 58 11.44 -3.10 -10.98
C ALA A 58 11.88 -1.77 -10.36
N LEU A 59 12.96 -1.79 -9.59
CA LEU A 59 13.50 -0.61 -8.92
C LEU A 59 14.00 0.44 -9.92
N ASP A 60 14.70 0.04 -10.98
CA ASP A 60 15.19 0.97 -12.00
C ASP A 60 14.04 1.63 -12.75
N GLU A 61 12.99 0.89 -13.08
CA GLU A 61 11.80 1.46 -13.74
C GLU A 61 11.05 2.42 -12.81
N ILE A 62 10.93 2.10 -11.52
CA ILE A 62 10.33 3.02 -10.54
C ILE A 62 11.12 4.33 -10.48
N ASP A 63 12.45 4.27 -10.38
CA ASP A 63 13.30 5.46 -10.31
C ASP A 63 13.22 6.31 -11.57
N ARG A 64 13.22 5.66 -12.73
CA ARG A 64 13.06 6.34 -14.02
C ARG A 64 11.74 7.10 -14.06
N LEU A 65 10.63 6.44 -13.70
CA LEU A 65 9.30 7.06 -13.72
C LEU A 65 9.13 8.11 -12.61
N ASP A 66 9.75 7.95 -11.45
CA ASP A 66 9.76 8.96 -10.39
C ASP A 66 10.51 10.23 -10.84
N ASN A 67 11.60 10.09 -11.60
CA ASN A 67 12.30 11.22 -12.20
C ASN A 67 11.51 11.90 -13.33
N ILE A 68 10.47 11.27 -13.86
CA ILE A 68 9.57 11.88 -14.86
C ILE A 68 8.37 12.53 -14.18
N LEU A 69 7.68 11.78 -13.31
CA LEU A 69 6.31 12.06 -12.89
C LEU A 69 6.21 12.67 -11.47
N SER A 70 7.29 12.69 -10.69
CA SER A 70 7.23 13.15 -9.31
C SER A 70 7.09 14.66 -9.20
N THR A 71 5.97 15.14 -8.68
CA THR A 71 5.78 16.57 -8.39
C THR A 71 6.54 17.03 -7.14
N TYR A 72 7.17 16.11 -6.40
CA TYR A 72 7.98 16.41 -5.22
C TYR A 72 9.46 16.62 -5.54
N LYS A 73 9.98 16.03 -6.62
CA LYS A 73 11.39 16.17 -7.04
C LYS A 73 11.58 17.43 -7.89
N PRO A 74 12.35 18.44 -7.45
CA PRO A 74 12.48 19.70 -8.20
C PRO A 74 13.08 19.55 -9.61
N ALA A 75 13.86 18.48 -9.82
CA ALA A 75 14.52 18.15 -11.08
C ALA A 75 13.73 17.16 -11.94
N SER A 76 12.54 16.72 -11.51
CA SER A 76 11.72 15.83 -12.34
C SER A 76 11.26 16.52 -13.62
N GLU A 77 11.00 15.71 -14.65
CA GLU A 77 10.55 16.22 -15.94
C GLU A 77 9.27 17.06 -15.80
N VAL A 78 8.27 16.59 -15.05
CA VAL A 78 7.01 17.34 -14.81
C VAL A 78 7.25 18.68 -14.12
N ASN A 79 8.21 18.79 -13.18
CA ASN A 79 8.52 20.05 -12.51
C ASN A 79 9.35 20.99 -13.39
N CYS A 80 10.18 20.45 -14.28
CA CYS A 80 10.84 21.25 -15.31
C CYS A 80 9.83 21.80 -16.32
N TRP A 81 8.89 20.97 -16.79
CA TRP A 81 7.81 21.37 -17.68
C TRP A 81 6.85 22.39 -17.04
N GLN A 82 6.49 22.25 -15.76
CA GLN A 82 5.64 23.25 -15.09
C GLN A 82 6.23 24.68 -15.10
N LYS A 83 7.56 24.80 -15.22
CA LYS A 83 8.25 26.10 -15.32
C LYS A 83 8.18 26.70 -16.73
N SER A 84 7.80 25.94 -17.76
CA SER A 84 7.81 26.36 -19.17
C SER A 84 6.50 27.02 -19.62
N TYR A 85 6.12 28.11 -18.95
CA TYR A 85 4.89 28.86 -19.25
C TYR A 85 4.80 29.29 -20.73
N MET A 86 3.70 28.93 -21.39
CA MET A 86 3.39 29.25 -22.79
C MET A 86 4.52 28.89 -23.77
N THR A 87 5.32 27.89 -23.42
CA THR A 87 6.44 27.39 -24.24
C THR A 87 6.20 25.92 -24.56
N GLU A 88 6.34 25.56 -25.84
CA GLU A 88 6.30 24.17 -26.26
C GLU A 88 7.60 23.47 -25.88
N VAL A 89 7.48 22.40 -25.10
CA VAL A 89 8.62 21.63 -24.60
C VAL A 89 8.47 20.18 -24.99
N LYS A 90 9.56 19.58 -25.47
CA LYS A 90 9.63 18.15 -25.72
C LYS A 90 9.57 17.40 -24.40
N VAL A 91 8.70 16.40 -24.34
CA VAL A 91 8.45 15.60 -23.15
C VAL A 91 8.55 14.10 -23.50
N SER A 92 8.72 13.27 -22.48
CA SER A 92 8.71 11.82 -22.59
C SER A 92 7.33 11.31 -22.98
N GLU A 93 7.32 10.12 -23.58
CA GLU A 93 6.09 9.40 -23.92
C GLU A 93 5.25 9.17 -22.66
N GLU A 94 5.87 8.85 -21.52
CA GLU A 94 5.16 8.59 -20.27
C GLU A 94 4.52 9.84 -19.67
N LEU A 95 5.16 11.01 -19.77
CA LEU A 95 4.54 12.25 -19.32
C LEU A 95 3.35 12.64 -20.20
N LEU A 96 3.44 12.45 -21.52
CA LEU A 96 2.32 12.65 -22.44
C LEU A 96 1.17 11.70 -22.16
N GLU A 97 1.46 10.40 -21.99
CA GLU A 97 0.46 9.40 -21.64
C GLU A 97 -0.27 9.79 -20.35
N VAL A 98 0.46 10.22 -19.32
CA VAL A 98 -0.14 10.63 -18.04
C VAL A 98 -1.00 11.89 -18.18
N PHE A 99 -0.56 12.90 -18.92
CA PHE A 99 -1.40 14.08 -19.20
C PHE A 99 -2.67 13.72 -19.97
N ALA A 100 -2.56 12.90 -21.02
CA ALA A 100 -3.73 12.43 -21.77
C ALA A 100 -4.69 11.62 -20.88
N GLN A 101 -4.18 10.79 -19.95
CA GLN A 101 -5.01 10.11 -18.96
C GLN A 101 -5.71 11.09 -18.01
N PHE A 102 -5.04 12.17 -17.59
CA PHE A 102 -5.67 13.19 -16.76
C PHE A 102 -6.81 13.92 -17.49
N ASP A 103 -6.64 14.25 -18.76
CA ASP A 103 -7.73 14.81 -19.57
C ASP A 103 -8.91 13.83 -19.65
N LEU A 104 -8.64 12.56 -19.97
CA LEU A 104 -9.65 11.50 -20.04
C LEU A 104 -10.41 11.32 -18.72
N TRP A 105 -9.69 11.28 -17.59
CA TRP A 105 -10.29 11.05 -16.27
C TRP A 105 -11.01 12.28 -15.74
N ARG A 106 -10.53 13.49 -16.06
CA ARG A 106 -11.26 14.74 -15.76
C ARG A 106 -12.63 14.69 -16.41
N ASP A 107 -12.71 14.31 -17.68
CA ASP A 107 -13.98 14.25 -18.40
C ASP A 107 -14.89 13.13 -17.87
N LYS A 108 -14.34 11.92 -17.64
CA LYS A 108 -15.09 10.78 -17.10
C LYS A 108 -15.69 11.05 -15.73
N THR A 109 -15.00 11.83 -14.89
CA THR A 109 -15.39 12.13 -13.51
C THR A 109 -16.07 13.49 -13.34
N ALA A 110 -16.42 14.16 -14.45
CA ALA A 110 -17.01 15.50 -14.43
C ALA A 110 -16.18 16.51 -13.60
N GLY A 111 -14.86 16.42 -13.70
CA GLY A 111 -13.91 17.31 -13.05
C GLY A 111 -13.53 16.94 -11.62
N ALA A 112 -14.07 15.86 -11.04
CA ALA A 112 -13.69 15.44 -9.68
C ALA A 112 -12.20 15.08 -9.60
N LEU A 113 -11.67 14.37 -10.61
CA LEU A 113 -10.23 14.23 -10.79
C LEU A 113 -9.70 15.34 -11.67
N ASN A 114 -8.93 16.25 -11.08
CA ASN A 114 -8.29 17.33 -11.82
C ASN A 114 -6.89 17.59 -11.24
N PRO A 115 -5.83 17.53 -12.05
CA PRO A 115 -4.45 17.73 -11.59
C PRO A 115 -4.19 19.16 -11.09
N SER A 116 -4.98 20.15 -11.51
CA SER A 116 -4.89 21.53 -11.03
C SER A 116 -5.36 21.69 -9.59
N VAL A 117 -5.95 20.66 -8.96
CA VAL A 117 -6.34 20.69 -7.54
C VAL A 117 -5.17 21.07 -6.61
N ALA A 118 -3.93 20.97 -7.10
CA ALA A 118 -2.74 21.54 -6.48
C ALA A 118 -2.90 23.02 -6.06
N VAL A 119 -3.66 23.83 -6.80
CA VAL A 119 -4.01 25.20 -6.42
C VAL A 119 -4.74 25.23 -5.07
N ALA A 120 -5.77 24.39 -4.91
CA ALA A 120 -6.51 24.27 -3.67
C ALA A 120 -5.66 23.66 -2.55
N ILE A 121 -4.84 22.64 -2.86
CA ILE A 121 -3.91 22.04 -1.89
C ILE A 121 -2.97 23.09 -1.29
N ASN A 122 -2.42 23.99 -2.12
CA ASN A 122 -1.56 25.07 -1.63
C ASN A 122 -2.29 26.04 -0.71
N ILE A 123 -3.55 26.37 -1.00
CA ILE A 123 -4.39 27.20 -0.13
C ILE A 123 -4.61 26.51 1.22
N TRP A 124 -4.96 25.21 1.23
CA TRP A 124 -5.18 24.45 2.46
C TRP A 124 -3.89 24.25 3.27
N ASN A 125 -2.74 24.05 2.60
CA ASN A 125 -1.43 24.03 3.27
C ASN A 125 -1.11 25.38 3.93
N ALA A 126 -1.36 26.49 3.25
CA ALA A 126 -1.16 27.83 3.81
C ALA A 126 -2.09 28.08 5.00
N ALA A 127 -3.36 27.68 4.90
CA ALA A 127 -4.35 27.74 5.96
C ALA A 127 -3.93 26.93 7.20
N ALA A 128 -3.48 25.68 6.99
CA ALA A 128 -2.92 24.84 8.05
C ALA A 128 -1.70 25.50 8.70
N LYS A 129 -0.78 26.07 7.92
CA LYS A 129 0.39 26.76 8.45
C LYS A 129 0.01 28.02 9.25
N ALA A 130 -0.99 28.76 8.80
CA ALA A 130 -1.49 29.97 9.45
C ALA A 130 -2.46 29.69 10.62
N GLN A 131 -2.88 28.43 10.81
CA GLN A 131 -3.94 28.04 11.75
C GLN A 131 -5.23 28.85 11.56
N GLN A 132 -5.55 29.17 10.31
CA GLN A 132 -6.73 29.96 9.92
C GLN A 132 -7.40 29.31 8.71
N MET A 133 -8.73 29.26 8.70
CA MET A 133 -9.49 28.73 7.57
C MET A 133 -9.25 29.55 6.29
N PRO A 134 -9.23 28.91 5.10
CA PRO A 134 -9.21 29.64 3.83
C PRO A 134 -10.40 30.60 3.72
N ALA A 135 -10.18 31.78 3.15
CA ALA A 135 -11.27 32.69 2.83
C ALA A 135 -12.10 32.15 1.65
N ASN A 136 -13.42 32.36 1.67
CA ASN A 136 -14.31 31.86 0.62
C ASN A 136 -13.94 32.42 -0.76
N GLU A 137 -13.50 33.67 -0.84
CA GLU A 137 -13.06 34.29 -2.09
C GLU A 137 -11.85 33.56 -2.71
N GLN A 138 -10.92 33.07 -1.87
CA GLN A 138 -9.76 32.31 -2.32
C GLN A 138 -10.18 30.95 -2.89
N LEU A 139 -11.16 30.29 -2.28
CA LEU A 139 -11.68 29.01 -2.77
C LEU A 139 -12.43 29.18 -4.09
N ILE A 140 -13.23 30.24 -4.22
CA ILE A 140 -13.93 30.57 -5.48
C ILE A 140 -12.93 30.86 -6.61
N ASP A 141 -11.87 31.63 -6.34
CA ASP A 141 -10.79 31.86 -7.32
C ASP A 141 -10.08 30.56 -7.70
N ALA A 142 -9.77 29.71 -6.72
CA ALA A 142 -9.14 28.41 -6.96
C ALA A 142 -9.98 27.54 -7.90
N VAL A 143 -11.29 27.43 -7.67
CA VAL A 143 -12.18 26.65 -8.55
C VAL A 143 -12.14 27.16 -9.99
N LYS A 144 -12.19 28.49 -10.20
CA LYS A 144 -12.12 29.08 -11.54
C LYS A 144 -10.82 28.74 -12.27
N ARG A 145 -9.69 28.77 -11.54
CA ARG A 145 -8.36 28.44 -12.04
C ARG A 145 -8.22 26.95 -12.34
N ILE A 146 -8.72 26.09 -11.45
CA ILE A 146 -8.72 24.63 -11.60
C ILE A 146 -9.48 24.19 -12.86
N GLN A 147 -10.58 24.87 -13.19
CA GLN A 147 -11.40 24.58 -14.36
C GLN A 147 -10.76 25.00 -15.69
N GLN A 148 -9.70 25.81 -15.68
CA GLN A 148 -9.02 26.19 -16.92
C GLN A 148 -8.22 25.01 -17.50
N PRO A 149 -8.08 24.93 -18.83
CA PRO A 149 -7.12 24.02 -19.46
C PRO A 149 -5.70 24.32 -18.96
N GLN A 150 -5.00 23.28 -18.49
CA GLN A 150 -3.64 23.46 -17.98
C GLN A 150 -2.57 23.26 -19.04
N TRP A 151 -2.86 22.44 -20.05
CA TRP A 151 -1.87 22.10 -21.05
C TRP A 151 -2.47 21.94 -22.43
N LEU A 152 -1.62 22.07 -23.44
CA LEU A 152 -1.88 21.64 -24.81
C LEU A 152 -0.89 20.51 -25.13
N LEU A 153 -1.40 19.38 -25.60
CA LEU A 153 -0.59 18.22 -25.97
C LEU A 153 -0.45 18.14 -27.49
N ASN A 154 0.74 17.80 -27.96
CA ASN A 154 1.00 17.45 -29.35
C ASN A 154 1.67 16.07 -29.37
N GLU A 155 0.82 15.04 -29.45
CA GLU A 155 1.24 13.64 -29.38
C GLU A 155 2.15 13.24 -30.53
N ILE A 156 1.97 13.83 -31.72
CA ILE A 156 2.78 13.53 -32.91
C ILE A 156 4.21 14.07 -32.73
N ALA A 157 4.34 15.31 -32.25
CA ALA A 157 5.65 15.92 -32.03
C ALA A 157 6.32 15.49 -30.72
N GLY A 158 5.58 14.87 -29.81
CA GLY A 158 6.07 14.50 -28.48
C GLY A 158 6.30 15.72 -27.59
N THR A 159 5.41 16.72 -27.66
CA THR A 159 5.56 18.01 -26.98
C THR A 159 4.32 18.38 -26.17
N ALA A 160 4.51 19.23 -25.15
CA ALA A 160 3.44 19.80 -24.34
C ALA A 160 3.71 21.27 -24.02
N VAL A 161 2.65 22.09 -23.97
CA VAL A 161 2.69 23.50 -23.55
C VAL A 161 1.99 23.64 -22.21
N HIS A 162 2.61 24.27 -21.22
CA HIS A 162 1.94 24.65 -19.97
C HIS A 162 1.21 25.99 -20.16
N LEU A 163 -0.12 26.00 -20.06
CA LEU A 163 -0.99 27.14 -20.38
C LEU A 163 -1.21 28.10 -19.20
N SER A 164 -0.81 27.71 -17.99
CA SER A 164 -0.99 28.50 -16.77
C SER A 164 0.33 28.60 -15.99
N ARG A 165 0.33 29.40 -14.91
CA ARG A 165 1.41 29.41 -13.90
C ARG A 165 1.04 28.61 -12.67
N ASP A 166 -0.10 27.93 -12.73
CA ASP A 166 -0.64 27.19 -11.61
C ASP A 166 0.06 25.84 -11.52
N PRO A 167 0.30 25.33 -10.30
CA PRO A 167 0.89 24.03 -10.14
C PRO A 167 -0.11 22.94 -10.57
N VAL A 168 0.44 21.81 -10.99
CA VAL A 168 -0.29 20.56 -11.16
C VAL A 168 0.26 19.50 -10.20
N VAL A 169 -0.63 18.63 -9.72
CA VAL A 169 -0.28 17.46 -8.91
C VAL A 169 -0.74 16.20 -9.62
N LEU A 170 0.11 15.17 -9.57
CA LEU A 170 -0.15 13.90 -10.25
C LEU A 170 -0.46 12.76 -9.26
N SER A 171 -1.00 13.05 -8.07
CA SER A 171 -1.06 12.10 -6.94
C SER A 171 -2.20 11.07 -6.96
N SER A 172 -3.13 11.17 -7.91
CA SER A 172 -4.32 10.30 -8.02
C SER A 172 -3.97 8.89 -8.52
N PHE A 173 -4.06 8.63 -9.84
CA PHE A 173 -3.85 7.30 -10.41
C PHE A 173 -2.39 7.03 -10.82
N VAL A 174 -1.49 7.99 -10.69
CA VAL A 174 -0.12 7.84 -11.24
C VAL A 174 0.69 6.78 -10.51
N LYS A 175 0.45 6.53 -9.23
CA LYS A 175 1.04 5.36 -8.56
C LYS A 175 0.64 4.07 -9.26
N SER A 176 -0.64 3.94 -9.61
CA SER A 176 -1.17 2.78 -10.33
C SER A 176 -0.69 2.73 -11.80
N TYR A 177 -0.37 3.87 -12.42
CA TYR A 177 0.34 3.93 -13.70
C TYR A 177 1.76 3.37 -13.59
N VAL A 178 2.55 3.82 -12.59
CA VAL A 178 3.90 3.31 -12.34
C VAL A 178 3.84 1.82 -12.04
N LEU A 179 2.91 1.40 -11.18
CA LEU A 179 2.65 0.00 -10.85
C LEU A 179 2.45 -0.86 -12.10
N LYS A 180 1.65 -0.38 -13.06
CA LYS A 180 1.42 -1.05 -14.34
C LYS A 180 2.71 -1.18 -15.16
N LYS A 181 3.44 -0.07 -15.38
CA LYS A 181 4.68 -0.08 -16.19
C LYS A 181 5.75 -0.97 -15.57
N VAL A 182 5.86 -0.99 -14.24
CA VAL A 182 6.77 -1.87 -13.49
C VAL A 182 6.40 -3.34 -13.69
N ALA A 183 5.12 -3.70 -13.54
CA ALA A 183 4.65 -5.06 -13.78
C ALA A 183 4.92 -5.52 -15.22
N GLU A 184 4.67 -4.66 -16.21
CA GLU A 184 4.99 -4.93 -17.63
C GLU A 184 6.49 -5.15 -17.86
N LYS A 185 7.36 -4.40 -17.19
CA LYS A 185 8.83 -4.60 -17.26
C LYS A 185 9.26 -5.90 -16.59
N ILE A 186 8.72 -6.22 -15.41
CA ILE A 186 9.01 -7.46 -14.69
C ILE A 186 8.64 -8.68 -15.55
N MET A 187 7.44 -8.68 -16.16
CA MET A 187 6.97 -9.80 -16.99
C MET A 187 7.76 -9.97 -18.30
N LYS A 188 8.53 -8.96 -18.71
CA LYS A 188 9.48 -9.05 -19.84
C LYS A 188 10.83 -9.62 -19.41
N THR A 189 11.10 -9.76 -18.12
CA THR A 189 12.33 -10.35 -17.60
C THR A 189 12.31 -11.87 -17.83
N PRO A 190 13.33 -12.45 -18.52
CA PRO A 190 13.38 -13.89 -18.76
C PRO A 190 13.30 -14.70 -17.46
N GLY A 191 12.53 -15.78 -17.48
CA GLY A 191 12.40 -16.71 -16.36
C GLY A 191 11.46 -16.27 -15.23
N ILE A 192 10.76 -15.14 -15.39
CA ILE A 192 9.64 -14.74 -14.53
C ILE A 192 8.33 -15.27 -15.11
N THR A 193 7.56 -16.00 -14.30
CA THR A 193 6.25 -16.55 -14.71
C THR A 193 5.07 -15.78 -14.15
N GLY A 194 5.29 -15.02 -13.08
CA GLY A 194 4.27 -14.16 -12.47
C GLY A 194 4.86 -13.21 -11.44
N ALA A 195 4.11 -12.16 -11.12
CA ALA A 195 4.50 -11.15 -10.17
C ALA A 195 3.30 -10.55 -9.43
N VAL A 196 3.52 -10.21 -8.16
CA VAL A 196 2.65 -9.34 -7.37
C VAL A 196 3.46 -8.11 -7.01
N VAL A 197 3.00 -6.95 -7.45
CA VAL A 197 3.65 -5.67 -7.21
C VAL A 197 2.71 -4.86 -6.31
N ASN A 198 3.21 -4.36 -5.19
CA ASN A 198 2.46 -3.53 -4.25
C ASN A 198 3.22 -2.22 -4.01
N ILE A 199 2.61 -1.08 -4.34
CA ILE A 199 3.17 0.25 -4.07
C ILE A 199 2.18 1.00 -3.18
N GLY A 200 2.51 1.08 -1.89
CA GLY A 200 1.72 1.83 -0.92
C GLY A 200 0.25 1.41 -0.83
N GLY A 201 -0.06 0.13 -1.05
CA GLY A 201 -1.40 -0.44 -0.97
C GLY A 201 -2.12 -0.59 -2.31
N ASP A 202 -1.60 -0.02 -3.39
CA ASP A 202 -2.05 -0.34 -4.76
C ASP A 202 -1.32 -1.58 -5.26
N ILE A 203 -2.07 -2.59 -5.70
CA ILE A 203 -1.54 -3.92 -5.99
C ILE A 203 -1.92 -4.34 -7.40
N ILE A 204 -0.99 -4.97 -8.12
CA ILE A 204 -1.24 -5.68 -9.38
C ILE A 204 -0.72 -7.11 -9.27
N VAL A 205 -1.54 -8.06 -9.72
CA VAL A 205 -1.20 -9.48 -9.85
C VAL A 205 -1.18 -9.80 -11.34
N THR A 206 -0.06 -10.30 -11.86
CA THR A 206 0.13 -10.60 -13.29
C THR A 206 0.93 -11.88 -13.50
N GLY A 207 0.70 -12.56 -14.63
CA GLY A 207 1.27 -13.84 -14.98
C GLY A 207 0.54 -15.01 -14.31
N ASP A 208 1.22 -16.15 -14.27
CA ASP A 208 0.70 -17.40 -13.71
C ASP A 208 0.81 -17.42 -12.18
N CYS A 209 0.13 -16.48 -11.52
CA CYS A 209 -0.01 -16.44 -10.08
C CYS A 209 -1.38 -15.88 -9.65
N ASN A 210 -1.71 -16.13 -8.39
CA ASN A 210 -2.81 -15.47 -7.70
C ASN A 210 -2.31 -14.97 -6.35
N GLU A 211 -3.04 -14.05 -5.76
CA GLU A 211 -2.71 -13.51 -4.44
C GLU A 211 -3.99 -13.23 -3.65
N VAL A 212 -3.98 -13.60 -2.37
CA VAL A 212 -5.03 -13.24 -1.42
C VAL A 212 -4.68 -11.88 -0.84
N ILE A 213 -5.47 -10.87 -1.19
CA ILE A 213 -5.29 -9.49 -0.74
C ILE A 213 -6.19 -9.21 0.45
N ARG A 214 -5.63 -8.84 1.59
CA ARG A 214 -6.42 -8.39 2.75
C ARG A 214 -6.78 -6.92 2.63
N LEU A 215 -8.00 -6.57 3.02
CA LEU A 215 -8.48 -5.20 3.05
C LEU A 215 -8.27 -4.59 4.43
N SER A 216 -7.58 -3.45 4.51
CA SER A 216 -7.44 -2.70 5.77
C SER A 216 -8.79 -2.15 6.24
N ASN A 217 -9.03 -2.16 7.56
CA ASN A 217 -10.15 -1.44 8.14
C ASN A 217 -9.89 0.09 8.13
N PRO A 218 -10.66 0.91 7.40
CA PRO A 218 -10.42 2.35 7.32
C PRO A 218 -10.77 3.10 8.62
N HIS A 219 -11.55 2.49 9.51
CA HIS A 219 -11.87 3.02 10.84
C HIS A 219 -10.85 2.63 11.90
N SER A 220 -9.83 1.87 11.53
CA SER A 220 -8.74 1.45 12.40
C SER A 220 -7.44 2.13 12.00
N GLY A 221 -6.73 2.67 12.99
CA GLY A 221 -5.37 3.15 12.78
C GLY A 221 -4.39 2.03 12.41
N SER A 222 -4.74 0.79 12.73
CA SER A 222 -3.84 -0.34 12.78
C SER A 222 -3.75 -1.14 11.47
N GLU A 223 -2.52 -1.46 11.07
CA GLU A 223 -2.18 -2.17 9.83
C GLU A 223 -2.62 -3.65 9.83
N ASN A 224 -2.84 -4.22 11.01
CA ASN A 224 -3.27 -5.61 11.19
C ASN A 224 -4.73 -5.75 11.62
N ASP A 225 -5.49 -4.66 11.65
CA ASP A 225 -6.94 -4.72 11.79
C ASP A 225 -7.57 -4.86 10.40
N PHE A 226 -7.89 -6.09 10.06
CA PHE A 226 -8.47 -6.44 8.78
C PHE A 226 -9.99 -6.30 8.87
N ALA A 227 -10.62 -5.67 7.87
CA ALA A 227 -12.08 -5.47 7.82
C ALA A 227 -12.88 -6.77 7.62
N GLY A 228 -12.37 -7.91 8.08
CA GLY A 228 -12.96 -9.24 7.93
C GLY A 228 -12.95 -9.81 6.50
N ALA A 229 -12.42 -9.07 5.51
CA ALA A 229 -12.49 -9.44 4.11
C ALA A 229 -11.09 -9.56 3.49
N ALA A 230 -10.87 -10.68 2.79
CA ALA A 230 -9.74 -10.88 1.90
C ALA A 230 -10.29 -11.23 0.51
N ILE A 231 -9.66 -10.71 -0.54
CA ILE A 231 -10.09 -10.92 -1.92
C ILE A 231 -9.01 -11.68 -2.71
N LEU A 232 -9.43 -12.64 -3.54
CA LEU A 232 -8.49 -13.35 -4.43
C LEU A 232 -8.34 -12.60 -5.74
N LEU A 233 -7.12 -12.20 -6.06
CA LEU A 233 -6.78 -11.58 -7.33
C LEU A 233 -5.99 -12.53 -8.23
N ARG A 234 -6.30 -12.47 -9.53
CA ARG A 234 -5.56 -13.09 -10.64
C ARG A 234 -5.68 -12.18 -11.85
N GLU A 235 -4.56 -11.80 -12.46
CA GLU A 235 -4.53 -10.94 -13.66
C GLU A 235 -5.37 -9.66 -13.51
N LYS A 236 -5.31 -9.04 -12.32
CA LYS A 236 -6.08 -7.87 -11.93
C LYS A 236 -5.27 -6.96 -11.01
N SER A 237 -5.73 -5.73 -10.89
CA SER A 237 -5.24 -4.74 -9.94
C SER A 237 -6.31 -4.36 -8.92
N VAL A 238 -5.87 -3.97 -7.74
CA VAL A 238 -6.70 -3.34 -6.72
C VAL A 238 -6.03 -2.07 -6.24
N ALA A 239 -6.80 -1.00 -6.08
CA ALA A 239 -6.34 0.26 -5.51
C ALA A 239 -7.29 0.70 -4.40
N THR A 240 -6.74 1.35 -3.37
CA THR A 240 -7.51 1.85 -2.23
C THR A 240 -7.17 3.30 -1.96
N SER A 241 -8.19 4.16 -1.97
CA SER A 241 -8.08 5.57 -1.55
C SER A 241 -8.83 5.79 -0.25
N GLY A 242 -8.25 6.56 0.67
CA GLY A 242 -8.84 6.86 1.96
C GLY A 242 -8.25 8.11 2.60
N ASP A 243 -9.00 8.74 3.50
CA ASP A 243 -8.62 10.02 4.12
C ASP A 243 -7.98 9.87 5.51
N TYR A 244 -7.87 8.65 6.03
CA TYR A 244 -7.47 8.34 7.41
C TYR A 244 -5.95 8.34 7.66
N LYS A 245 -5.11 8.59 6.65
CA LYS A 245 -3.63 8.56 6.78
C LYS A 245 -2.94 9.92 6.66
N ARG A 246 -3.60 10.96 6.09
CA ARG A 246 -3.03 12.30 5.83
C ARG A 246 -4.12 13.38 5.90
N GLY A 247 -3.79 14.60 6.35
CA GLY A 247 -4.77 15.69 6.44
C GLY A 247 -4.19 17.06 6.83
N PHE A 248 -5.03 18.09 6.73
CA PHE A 248 -4.72 19.45 7.17
C PHE A 248 -5.23 19.67 8.60
N LYS A 249 -4.36 20.11 9.51
CA LYS A 249 -4.74 20.43 10.89
C LYS A 249 -4.87 21.94 11.07
N ILE A 250 -6.08 22.41 11.37
CA ILE A 250 -6.38 23.82 11.67
C ILE A 250 -7.11 23.86 13.01
N GLY A 251 -6.44 24.38 14.04
CA GLY A 251 -6.92 24.30 15.42
C GLY A 251 -7.03 22.84 15.89
N SER A 252 -8.21 22.48 16.42
CA SER A 252 -8.53 21.12 16.85
C SER A 252 -9.10 20.22 15.74
N GLN A 253 -9.38 20.79 14.55
CA GLN A 253 -10.02 20.07 13.45
C GLN A 253 -8.98 19.50 12.49
N VAL A 254 -9.27 18.30 11.96
CA VAL A 254 -8.49 17.63 10.93
C VAL A 254 -9.35 17.52 9.67
N PHE A 255 -8.85 18.08 8.58
CA PHE A 255 -9.49 18.03 7.26
C PHE A 255 -8.77 17.02 6.38
N SER A 256 -9.53 16.34 5.51
CA SER A 256 -8.96 15.40 4.54
C SER A 256 -7.92 16.07 3.64
N HIS A 257 -6.87 15.34 3.30
CA HIS A 257 -5.91 15.76 2.27
C HIS A 257 -6.47 15.62 0.84
N ILE A 258 -7.56 14.85 0.67
CA ILE A 258 -8.27 14.69 -0.59
C ILE A 258 -9.26 15.84 -0.70
N LEU A 259 -9.14 16.60 -1.79
CA LEU A 259 -10.00 17.75 -2.08
C LEU A 259 -10.86 17.44 -3.31
N ASP A 260 -12.12 17.90 -3.30
CA ASP A 260 -12.94 17.94 -4.51
C ASP A 260 -12.53 19.15 -5.35
N ALA A 261 -11.95 18.92 -6.52
CA ALA A 261 -11.51 19.96 -7.43
C ALA A 261 -12.66 20.88 -7.92
N ARG A 262 -13.91 20.42 -7.88
CA ARG A 262 -15.10 21.18 -8.26
C ARG A 262 -15.45 22.26 -7.24
N THR A 263 -15.06 22.07 -5.98
CA THR A 263 -15.40 22.96 -4.85
C THR A 263 -14.19 23.55 -4.14
N ALA A 264 -12.98 23.02 -4.39
CA ALA A 264 -11.76 23.29 -3.65
C ALA A 264 -11.84 22.92 -2.14
N LEU A 265 -12.83 22.12 -1.73
CA LEU A 265 -13.06 21.73 -0.34
C LEU A 265 -12.59 20.29 -0.05
N PRO A 266 -12.14 20.00 1.18
CA PRO A 266 -11.85 18.65 1.65
C PRO A 266 -13.08 17.77 1.62
N VAL A 267 -12.91 16.52 1.22
CA VAL A 267 -13.97 15.51 1.25
C VAL A 267 -14.34 15.14 2.68
N THR A 268 -15.61 14.85 2.93
CA THR A 268 -16.13 14.62 4.29
C THR A 268 -16.92 13.33 4.47
N THR A 269 -17.32 12.64 3.40
CA THR A 269 -18.31 11.55 3.48
C THR A 269 -17.69 10.16 3.44
N ILE A 270 -16.67 9.95 2.61
CA ILE A 270 -16.10 8.63 2.35
C ILE A 270 -14.84 8.42 3.19
N ALA A 271 -14.77 7.30 3.92
CA ALA A 271 -13.59 6.91 4.68
C ALA A 271 -12.61 6.14 3.79
N SER A 272 -13.12 5.23 2.96
CA SER A 272 -12.32 4.55 1.96
C SER A 272 -13.11 4.10 0.74
N ALA A 273 -12.43 3.97 -0.38
CA ALA A 273 -12.93 3.34 -1.59
C ALA A 273 -11.87 2.39 -2.13
N THR A 274 -12.23 1.11 -2.23
CA THR A 274 -11.41 0.04 -2.83
C THR A 274 -12.00 -0.32 -4.18
N VAL A 275 -11.18 -0.36 -5.23
CA VAL A 275 -11.61 -0.73 -6.59
C VAL A 275 -10.70 -1.80 -7.14
N VAL A 276 -11.30 -2.87 -7.66
CA VAL A 276 -10.66 -3.96 -8.39
C VAL A 276 -10.97 -3.81 -9.86
N ALA A 277 -9.94 -3.77 -10.71
CA ALA A 277 -10.08 -3.68 -12.16
C ALA A 277 -8.94 -4.42 -12.87
N GLN A 278 -9.13 -4.78 -14.14
CA GLN A 278 -8.04 -5.38 -14.92
C GLN A 278 -6.90 -4.38 -15.20
N ASN A 279 -7.24 -3.10 -15.37
CA ASN A 279 -6.28 -2.03 -15.61
C ASN A 279 -5.98 -1.27 -14.31
N ALA A 280 -4.71 -1.21 -13.90
CA ALA A 280 -4.30 -0.54 -12.67
C ALA A 280 -4.63 0.96 -12.63
N VAL A 281 -4.48 1.68 -13.76
CA VAL A 281 -4.84 3.11 -13.86
C VAL A 281 -6.33 3.29 -13.63
N THR A 282 -7.16 2.41 -14.18
CA THR A 282 -8.62 2.42 -13.93
C THR A 282 -8.94 2.18 -12.46
N ALA A 283 -8.31 1.19 -11.81
CA ALA A 283 -8.49 0.95 -10.38
C ALA A 283 -8.13 2.19 -9.54
N GLY A 284 -6.94 2.76 -9.76
CA GLY A 284 -6.46 3.92 -9.00
C GLY A 284 -7.27 5.20 -9.23
N ALA A 285 -7.68 5.45 -10.47
CA ALA A 285 -8.50 6.62 -10.80
C ALA A 285 -9.88 6.51 -10.15
N LEU A 286 -10.55 5.37 -10.29
CA LEU A 286 -11.86 5.17 -9.68
C LEU A 286 -11.79 5.15 -8.15
N ALA A 287 -10.76 4.55 -7.55
CA ALA A 287 -10.59 4.58 -6.09
C ALA A 287 -10.47 6.03 -5.58
N THR A 288 -9.70 6.88 -6.27
CA THR A 288 -9.59 8.30 -5.91
C THR A 288 -10.91 9.04 -6.16
N ALA A 289 -11.54 8.83 -7.32
CA ALA A 289 -12.80 9.48 -7.69
C ALA A 289 -13.93 9.11 -6.71
N PHE A 290 -14.06 7.84 -6.32
CA PHE A 290 -15.08 7.38 -5.37
C PHE A 290 -14.85 7.87 -3.95
N ASN A 291 -13.64 8.36 -3.62
CA ASN A 291 -13.39 9.05 -2.37
C ASN A 291 -13.89 10.52 -2.39
N ILE A 292 -14.05 11.08 -3.60
CA ILE A 292 -14.50 12.46 -3.84
C ILE A 292 -16.01 12.52 -4.08
N LEU A 293 -16.53 11.61 -4.90
CA LEU A 293 -17.91 11.54 -5.33
C LEU A 293 -18.84 10.99 -4.22
N THR A 294 -20.12 11.31 -4.29
CA THR A 294 -21.12 10.64 -3.45
C THR A 294 -21.25 9.15 -3.82
N PRO A 295 -21.82 8.30 -2.96
CA PRO A 295 -22.07 6.89 -3.31
C PRO A 295 -22.92 6.72 -4.59
N GLU A 296 -23.89 7.60 -4.81
CA GLU A 296 -24.76 7.59 -5.99
C GLU A 296 -23.97 7.99 -7.25
N GLU A 297 -23.21 9.08 -7.19
CA GLU A 297 -22.32 9.51 -8.28
C GLU A 297 -21.29 8.41 -8.62
N SER A 298 -20.74 7.76 -7.59
CA SER A 298 -19.76 6.68 -7.72
C SER A 298 -20.36 5.46 -8.40
N THR A 299 -21.56 5.05 -7.99
CA THR A 299 -22.28 3.91 -8.60
C THR A 299 -22.64 4.19 -10.06
N LEU A 300 -23.09 5.42 -10.35
CA LEU A 300 -23.37 5.85 -11.73
C LEU A 300 -22.11 5.84 -12.59
N LEU A 301 -20.99 6.34 -12.08
CA LEU A 301 -19.71 6.30 -12.78
C LEU A 301 -19.24 4.85 -13.01
N ALA A 302 -19.33 4.00 -11.99
CA ALA A 302 -18.94 2.60 -12.04
C ALA A 302 -19.66 1.82 -13.16
N SER A 303 -20.94 2.12 -13.39
CA SER A 303 -21.75 1.47 -14.44
C SER A 303 -21.18 1.60 -15.86
N ARG A 304 -20.27 2.56 -16.09
CA ARG A 304 -19.60 2.81 -17.37
C ARG A 304 -18.36 1.95 -17.60
N PHE A 305 -17.95 1.15 -16.61
CA PHE A 305 -16.75 0.32 -16.65
C PHE A 305 -17.11 -1.13 -16.36
N PRO A 306 -17.47 -1.93 -17.38
CA PRO A 306 -17.74 -3.34 -17.17
C PRO A 306 -16.51 -4.07 -16.64
N GLY A 307 -16.72 -5.02 -15.72
CA GLY A 307 -15.66 -5.86 -15.16
C GLY A 307 -14.86 -5.25 -14.02
N ILE A 308 -15.27 -4.08 -13.50
CA ILE A 308 -14.77 -3.58 -12.22
C ILE A 308 -15.63 -4.11 -11.07
N GLU A 309 -15.01 -4.25 -9.91
CA GLU A 309 -15.71 -4.43 -8.63
C GLU A 309 -15.23 -3.38 -7.65
N PHE A 310 -16.09 -2.93 -6.73
CA PHE A 310 -15.72 -1.92 -5.76
C PHE A 310 -16.42 -2.10 -4.42
N ARG A 311 -15.81 -1.51 -3.39
CA ARG A 311 -16.37 -1.32 -2.06
C ARG A 311 -16.04 0.07 -1.56
N ILE A 312 -17.06 0.82 -1.19
CA ILE A 312 -16.98 2.16 -0.61
C ILE A 312 -17.45 2.06 0.84
N ILE A 313 -16.66 2.56 1.77
CA ILE A 313 -17.00 2.64 3.18
C ILE A 313 -17.10 4.12 3.55
N THR A 314 -18.28 4.54 4.01
CA THR A 314 -18.51 5.91 4.48
C THR A 314 -17.91 6.13 5.87
N LYS A 315 -17.73 7.38 6.29
CA LYS A 315 -17.30 7.70 7.66
C LYS A 315 -18.27 7.22 8.72
N THR A 316 -19.55 7.06 8.38
CA THR A 316 -20.58 6.49 9.27
C THR A 316 -20.52 4.96 9.37
N GLY A 317 -19.63 4.30 8.63
CA GLY A 317 -19.50 2.83 8.62
C GLY A 317 -20.41 2.12 7.61
N THR A 318 -21.16 2.85 6.79
CA THR A 318 -22.01 2.27 5.76
C THR A 318 -21.16 1.77 4.59
N SER A 319 -21.41 0.54 4.13
CA SER A 319 -20.74 -0.07 2.97
C SER A 319 -21.64 0.03 1.74
N VAL A 320 -21.07 0.41 0.60
CA VAL A 320 -21.70 0.36 -0.73
C VAL A 320 -20.80 -0.43 -1.65
N GLU A 321 -21.31 -1.50 -2.24
CA GLU A 321 -20.54 -2.50 -2.98
C GLU A 321 -21.14 -2.75 -4.37
N SER A 322 -20.29 -3.12 -5.31
CA SER A 322 -20.75 -3.64 -6.60
C SER A 322 -21.35 -5.03 -6.47
N ASN A 323 -22.21 -5.42 -7.40
CA ASN A 323 -22.91 -6.70 -7.36
C ASN A 323 -21.96 -7.92 -7.37
N GLY A 324 -20.78 -7.81 -7.98
CA GLY A 324 -19.80 -8.90 -8.04
C GLY A 324 -18.77 -8.88 -6.91
N TRP A 325 -18.83 -7.90 -5.99
CA TRP A 325 -17.85 -7.77 -4.91
C TRP A 325 -17.77 -9.01 -4.02
N GLU A 326 -18.93 -9.56 -3.62
CA GLU A 326 -19.02 -10.77 -2.79
C GLU A 326 -18.29 -11.97 -3.43
N SER A 327 -18.29 -12.06 -4.76
CA SER A 327 -17.62 -13.15 -5.48
C SER A 327 -16.10 -13.11 -5.39
N LEU A 328 -15.52 -11.95 -5.05
CA LEU A 328 -14.09 -11.80 -4.85
C LEU A 328 -13.65 -12.27 -3.45
N ILE A 329 -14.56 -12.28 -2.48
CA ILE A 329 -14.23 -12.55 -1.09
C ILE A 329 -13.85 -14.02 -0.93
N THR A 330 -12.62 -14.26 -0.49
CA THR A 330 -12.20 -15.56 0.00
C THR A 330 -12.56 -15.66 1.47
N GLN A 331 -13.39 -16.63 1.84
CA GLN A 331 -13.49 -17.02 3.24
C GLN A 331 -12.14 -17.59 3.67
N SER A 332 -11.39 -16.84 4.48
CA SER A 332 -10.26 -17.42 5.20
C SER A 332 -10.80 -18.57 6.05
N LYS A 333 -10.33 -19.80 5.82
CA LYS A 333 -10.57 -20.95 6.72
C LYS A 333 -9.78 -20.84 8.03
N SER A 334 -9.40 -19.64 8.48
CA SER A 334 -9.03 -19.38 9.87
C SER A 334 -10.17 -18.63 10.57
N SER A 335 -10.84 -19.33 11.49
CA SER A 335 -11.68 -18.80 12.56
C SER A 335 -12.90 -17.93 12.21
N ALA A 336 -13.64 -18.30 11.15
CA ALA A 336 -15.09 -18.05 11.12
C ALA A 336 -15.84 -19.06 12.02
N LYS A 337 -15.55 -19.06 13.33
CA LYS A 337 -16.53 -19.54 14.32
C LYS A 337 -17.33 -18.32 14.74
N ASN A 338 -18.55 -18.23 14.21
CA ASN A 338 -19.66 -17.39 14.67
C ASN A 338 -19.36 -16.58 15.93
N GLN A 339 -18.84 -15.36 15.78
CA GLN A 339 -19.07 -14.35 16.80
C GLN A 339 -20.49 -13.83 16.58
N SER A 340 -21.43 -14.46 17.25
CA SER A 340 -22.74 -13.88 17.50
C SER A 340 -22.56 -12.46 18.05
N MET A 341 -23.21 -11.49 17.39
CA MET A 341 -23.43 -10.13 17.88
C MET A 341 -24.33 -10.11 19.12
N VAL A 342 -23.90 -10.74 20.22
CA VAL A 342 -24.61 -10.71 21.50
C VAL A 342 -23.60 -10.62 22.64
N GLY A 343 -23.36 -9.40 23.12
CA GLY A 343 -22.99 -9.10 24.50
C GLY A 343 -21.50 -9.16 24.87
N ARG A 344 -20.70 -8.16 24.52
CA ARG A 344 -19.50 -7.79 25.30
C ARG A 344 -19.34 -6.26 25.37
N LYS A 345 -19.79 -5.67 26.48
CA LYS A 345 -19.43 -4.29 26.87
C LYS A 345 -17.96 -4.28 27.32
N ASN A 346 -17.20 -3.31 26.84
CA ASN A 346 -15.81 -2.96 27.20
C ASN A 346 -14.74 -3.96 26.73
N LYS A 347 -14.39 -3.91 25.44
CA LYS A 347 -13.15 -4.52 24.92
C LYS A 347 -11.99 -3.56 25.18
N ILE A 348 -10.85 -4.04 25.64
CA ILE A 348 -9.60 -3.26 25.70
C ILE A 348 -8.69 -3.70 24.55
N GLU A 349 -8.02 -2.75 23.92
CA GLU A 349 -7.07 -3.00 22.82
C GLU A 349 -5.73 -2.33 23.14
N ALA A 350 -4.64 -2.95 22.71
CA ALA A 350 -3.30 -2.36 22.72
C ALA A 350 -2.92 -1.90 21.32
N THR A 351 -2.81 -0.60 21.10
CA THR A 351 -2.21 -0.02 19.90
C THR A 351 -0.71 0.09 20.10
N ILE A 352 0.08 -0.38 19.14
CA ILE A 352 1.54 -0.37 19.11
C ILE A 352 1.92 0.52 17.94
N GLU A 353 2.43 1.72 18.23
CA GLU A 353 2.97 2.62 17.22
C GLU A 353 4.50 2.49 17.20
N LEU A 354 5.10 2.46 16.01
CA LEU A 354 6.55 2.55 15.86
C LEU A 354 6.94 3.36 14.63
N GLU A 355 8.06 4.08 14.74
CA GLU A 355 8.74 4.73 13.63
C GLU A 355 10.10 4.05 13.40
N LEU A 356 10.32 3.55 12.19
CA LEU A 356 11.61 3.04 11.74
C LEU A 356 12.51 4.19 11.29
N ALA A 357 13.80 4.03 11.53
CA ALA A 357 14.83 4.98 11.11
C ALA A 357 14.78 5.20 9.59
N LYS A 358 14.87 6.48 9.22
CA LYS A 358 14.91 6.92 7.82
C LYS A 358 16.36 7.08 7.41
N PHE A 359 16.73 6.38 6.35
CA PHE A 359 18.02 6.53 5.69
C PHE A 359 17.83 7.32 4.40
N GLU A 360 18.88 8.02 3.96
CA GLU A 360 18.83 8.69 2.67
C GLU A 360 18.67 7.67 1.52
N GLY A 361 17.85 8.03 0.54
CA GLY A 361 17.57 7.16 -0.60
C GLY A 361 16.60 6.01 -0.29
N ARG A 362 16.63 5.00 -1.15
CA ARG A 362 15.88 3.75 -0.99
C ARG A 362 16.65 2.85 -0.04
N PHE A 363 15.96 2.25 0.91
CA PHE A 363 16.59 1.32 1.83
C PHE A 363 15.72 0.09 2.04
N ARG A 364 16.41 -1.05 2.21
CA ARG A 364 15.77 -2.28 2.67
C ARG A 364 15.29 -2.06 4.09
N ARG A 365 14.02 -2.37 4.31
CA ARG A 365 13.40 -2.34 5.64
C ARG A 365 14.19 -3.27 6.57
N PRO A 366 14.49 -2.86 7.82
CA PRO A 366 15.01 -3.81 8.80
C PRO A 366 14.00 -4.94 9.00
N PHE A 367 14.48 -6.13 9.33
CA PHE A 367 13.64 -7.23 9.76
C PHE A 367 13.03 -6.87 11.10
N VAL A 368 11.74 -7.08 11.29
CA VAL A 368 11.06 -6.73 12.54
C VAL A 368 10.15 -7.88 12.98
N ALA A 369 10.15 -8.20 14.26
CA ALA A 369 9.15 -9.08 14.87
C ALA A 369 8.48 -8.36 16.04
N ILE A 370 7.15 -8.45 16.10
CA ILE A 370 6.34 -7.93 17.19
C ILE A 370 5.51 -9.09 17.73
N TRP A 371 5.66 -9.40 19.02
CA TRP A 371 4.94 -10.51 19.65
C TRP A 371 4.67 -10.25 21.13
N ILE A 372 3.74 -11.01 21.66
CA ILE A 372 3.31 -10.96 23.05
C ILE A 372 3.81 -12.22 23.76
N GLU A 373 4.34 -12.06 24.98
CA GLU A 373 4.60 -13.16 25.90
C GLU A 373 3.79 -12.99 27.19
N ASN A 374 3.42 -14.11 27.81
CA ASN A 374 2.83 -14.11 29.14
C ASN A 374 3.91 -13.91 30.23
N LYS A 375 3.50 -13.81 31.51
CA LYS A 375 4.41 -13.70 32.66
C LYS A 375 5.45 -14.84 32.76
N LYS A 376 5.16 -16.03 32.22
CA LYS A 376 6.07 -17.19 32.19
C LYS A 376 7.07 -17.13 31.02
N LYS A 377 6.97 -16.11 30.16
CA LYS A 377 7.74 -15.94 28.91
C LYS A 377 7.34 -16.92 27.80
N ASP A 378 6.17 -17.55 27.90
CA ASP A 378 5.64 -18.34 26.80
C ASP A 378 5.09 -17.40 25.72
N PRO A 379 5.34 -17.65 24.42
CA PRO A 379 4.69 -16.91 23.34
C PRO A 379 3.17 -17.02 23.42
N VAL A 380 2.49 -15.88 23.34
CA VAL A 380 1.03 -15.78 23.36
C VAL A 380 0.50 -15.50 21.96
N ARG A 381 1.15 -14.58 21.23
CA ARG A 381 0.76 -14.24 19.87
C ARG A 381 1.89 -13.51 19.16
N THR A 382 2.14 -13.87 17.91
CA THR A 382 2.93 -13.05 16.99
C THR A 382 1.99 -12.05 16.29
N ILE A 383 2.25 -10.77 16.47
CA ILE A 383 1.46 -9.66 15.90
C ILE A 383 1.90 -9.37 14.47
N ALA A 384 3.22 -9.30 14.25
CA ALA A 384 3.79 -9.03 12.93
C ALA A 384 5.21 -9.62 12.82
N VAL A 385 5.56 -10.06 11.61
CA VAL A 385 6.94 -10.41 11.24
C VAL A 385 7.21 -9.84 9.86
N TRP A 386 8.18 -8.96 9.76
CA TRP A 386 8.62 -8.32 8.52
C TRP A 386 10.01 -8.82 8.21
N PHE A 387 10.20 -9.45 7.06
CA PHE A 387 11.50 -9.94 6.63
C PHE A 387 11.60 -9.91 5.09
N ASN A 388 12.83 -10.00 4.58
CA ASN A 388 13.07 -10.01 3.14
C ASN A 388 13.21 -11.45 2.62
N LYS A 389 14.30 -12.12 3.02
CA LYS A 389 14.59 -13.50 2.66
C LYS A 389 14.51 -14.38 3.92
N PRO A 390 13.90 -15.58 3.86
CA PRO A 390 13.78 -16.45 5.04
C PRO A 390 15.12 -16.80 5.70
N ARG A 391 16.21 -16.81 4.94
CA ARG A 391 17.58 -17.01 5.44
C ARG A 391 17.98 -16.01 6.54
N TRP A 392 17.30 -14.88 6.61
CA TRP A 392 17.54 -13.82 7.59
C TRP A 392 16.60 -13.86 8.79
N LEU A 393 15.58 -14.73 8.82
CA LEU A 393 14.77 -14.93 10.02
C LEU A 393 15.60 -15.24 11.28
N PRO A 394 16.71 -16.01 11.21
CA PRO A 394 17.61 -16.19 12.35
C PRO A 394 18.21 -14.90 12.94
N ASP A 395 18.26 -13.80 12.20
CA ASP A 395 18.75 -12.51 12.70
C ASP A 395 17.76 -11.84 13.67
N LEU A 396 16.48 -12.22 13.63
CA LEU A 396 15.48 -11.96 14.68
C LEU A 396 15.69 -12.96 15.83
N LYS A 397 16.89 -12.90 16.43
CA LYS A 397 17.45 -13.88 17.36
C LYS A 397 16.45 -14.35 18.41
N LYS A 398 15.75 -13.43 19.06
CA LYS A 398 14.87 -13.76 20.18
C LYS A 398 13.56 -14.36 19.68
N TRP A 399 12.89 -13.72 18.73
CA TRP A 399 11.66 -14.22 18.16
C TRP A 399 11.87 -15.59 17.49
N PHE A 400 12.91 -15.74 16.65
CA PHE A 400 13.18 -16.96 15.91
C PHE A 400 13.52 -18.15 16.83
N SER A 401 14.26 -17.92 17.92
CA SER A 401 14.57 -18.97 18.90
C SER A 401 13.32 -19.63 19.51
N LYS A 402 12.20 -18.90 19.58
CA LYS A 402 10.92 -19.36 20.12
C LYS A 402 9.91 -19.77 19.05
N ASN A 403 10.20 -19.47 17.79
CA ASN A 403 9.31 -19.70 16.65
C ASN A 403 10.07 -20.47 15.55
N GLN A 404 10.92 -21.43 15.92
CA GLN A 404 11.68 -22.24 14.94
C GLN A 404 10.77 -23.08 14.04
N GLU A 405 9.60 -23.45 14.56
CA GLU A 405 8.54 -24.11 13.80
C GLU A 405 7.65 -23.13 13.03
N PHE A 406 8.04 -21.85 12.89
CA PHE A 406 7.34 -20.90 12.04
C PHE A 406 7.34 -21.44 10.61
N ARG A 407 6.28 -22.17 10.29
CA ARG A 407 6.02 -22.67 8.96
C ARG A 407 5.76 -21.43 8.12
N GLN A 408 6.52 -21.28 7.03
CA GLN A 408 6.18 -20.42 5.91
C GLN A 408 4.88 -20.91 5.26
N ASP A 409 3.79 -21.00 6.02
CA ASP A 409 2.51 -21.00 5.38
C ASP A 409 2.45 -19.63 4.69
N GLN A 410 2.57 -19.66 3.36
CA GLN A 410 2.65 -18.51 2.46
C GLN A 410 1.45 -17.55 2.61
N SER A 411 0.49 -17.92 3.46
CA SER A 411 -0.70 -17.19 3.91
C SER A 411 -0.46 -16.10 4.96
N THR A 412 0.72 -16.03 5.61
CA THR A 412 0.99 -15.08 6.72
C THR A 412 1.59 -13.74 6.31
N LEU A 413 2.04 -13.59 5.06
CA LEU A 413 2.34 -12.30 4.42
C LEU A 413 1.36 -12.09 3.26
N SER A 414 0.06 -12.09 3.57
CA SER A 414 -0.94 -11.64 2.62
C SER A 414 -0.64 -10.20 2.22
N SER A 415 -0.60 -9.90 0.94
CA SER A 415 -0.51 -8.51 0.49
C SER A 415 -1.72 -7.73 1.03
N VAL A 416 -1.48 -6.54 1.56
CA VAL A 416 -2.54 -5.71 2.15
C VAL A 416 -2.78 -4.52 1.23
N THR A 417 -4.03 -4.33 0.81
CA THR A 417 -4.45 -3.07 0.17
C THR A 417 -4.99 -2.12 1.23
N SER A 418 -4.52 -0.87 1.18
CA SER A 418 -4.86 0.19 2.12
C SER A 418 -4.61 1.57 1.49
N ALA A 419 -5.16 2.63 2.09
CA ALA A 419 -4.80 3.99 1.70
C ALA A 419 -3.29 4.23 1.89
N THR A 420 -2.68 4.98 0.97
CA THR A 420 -1.22 5.17 0.92
C THR A 420 -0.64 5.71 2.23
N ARG A 421 0.29 4.94 2.81
CA ARG A 421 1.01 5.29 4.03
C ARG A 421 2.23 6.18 3.76
N SER A 422 2.62 6.95 4.77
CA SER A 422 3.93 7.60 4.80
C SER A 422 5.00 6.59 5.23
N PRO A 423 6.20 6.61 4.63
CA PRO A 423 7.24 5.62 4.90
C PRO A 423 7.73 5.70 6.34
N GLY A 424 8.01 4.52 6.91
CA GLY A 424 8.65 4.39 8.21
C GLY A 424 7.73 4.50 9.44
N LYS A 425 6.45 4.85 9.35
CA LYS A 425 5.53 4.88 10.51
C LYS A 425 4.50 3.75 10.44
N TYR A 426 4.37 3.00 11.53
CA TYR A 426 3.53 1.80 11.60
C TYR A 426 2.69 1.82 12.87
N THR A 427 1.45 1.37 12.77
CA THR A 427 0.50 1.22 13.88
C THR A 427 -0.07 -0.20 13.82
N LEU A 428 -0.03 -0.95 14.90
CA LEU A 428 -0.51 -2.34 14.98
C LEU A 428 -1.36 -2.52 16.24
N THR A 429 -2.41 -3.33 16.21
CA THR A 429 -3.25 -3.61 17.38
C THR A 429 -3.08 -5.04 17.87
N TRP A 430 -3.08 -5.22 19.18
CA TRP A 430 -3.40 -6.49 19.82
C TRP A 430 -4.77 -6.40 20.50
N ASP A 431 -5.68 -7.29 20.09
CA ASP A 431 -7.08 -7.34 20.53
C ASP A 431 -7.31 -8.16 21.82
N GLY A 432 -6.24 -8.62 22.47
CA GLY A 432 -6.30 -9.47 23.65
C GLY A 432 -6.59 -10.94 23.37
N THR A 433 -6.29 -11.43 22.16
CA THR A 433 -6.39 -12.87 21.85
C THR A 433 -5.03 -13.53 21.62
N ASP A 434 -4.96 -14.84 21.84
CA ASP A 434 -3.78 -15.68 21.57
C ASP A 434 -3.64 -16.02 20.07
N GLN A 435 -2.66 -16.86 19.70
CA GLN A 435 -2.46 -17.26 18.29
C GLN A 435 -3.64 -18.01 17.67
N ASN A 436 -4.55 -18.58 18.48
CA ASN A 436 -5.74 -19.31 18.03
C ASN A 436 -6.98 -18.41 17.97
N GLY A 437 -6.85 -17.13 18.37
CA GLY A 437 -7.97 -16.19 18.47
C GLY A 437 -8.80 -16.34 19.75
N GLU A 438 -8.30 -17.08 20.75
CA GLU A 438 -8.96 -17.19 22.06
C GLU A 438 -8.59 -16.02 22.95
N VAL A 439 -9.55 -15.46 23.68
CA VAL A 439 -9.33 -14.31 24.56
C VAL A 439 -8.41 -14.71 25.71
N VAL A 440 -7.34 -13.94 25.90
CA VAL A 440 -6.38 -14.20 26.97
C VAL A 440 -6.91 -13.69 28.32
N PRO A 441 -6.57 -14.36 29.44
CA PRO A 441 -7.02 -13.91 30.75
C PRO A 441 -6.36 -12.58 31.14
N SER A 442 -6.98 -11.86 32.07
CA SER A 442 -6.36 -10.68 32.65
C SER A 442 -5.07 -11.03 33.38
N GLY A 443 -4.06 -10.20 33.24
CA GLY A 443 -2.76 -10.42 33.86
C GLY A 443 -1.64 -9.64 33.18
N LYS A 444 -0.40 -9.96 33.58
CA LYS A 444 0.79 -9.33 33.04
C LYS A 444 1.23 -9.98 31.74
N TYR A 445 1.43 -9.14 30.72
CA TYR A 445 1.96 -9.53 29.43
C TYR A 445 3.14 -8.63 29.07
N THR A 446 4.07 -9.14 28.26
CA THR A 446 5.16 -8.34 27.72
C THR A 446 5.00 -8.24 26.21
N ILE A 447 4.91 -7.01 25.70
CA ILE A 447 4.99 -6.72 24.27
C ILE A 447 6.46 -6.57 23.91
N TYR A 448 6.90 -7.29 22.89
CA TYR A 448 8.25 -7.20 22.33
C TYR A 448 8.21 -6.59 20.93
N ILE A 449 9.21 -5.77 20.64
CA ILE A 449 9.49 -5.23 19.29
C ILE A 449 10.97 -5.47 19.03
N GLU A 450 11.29 -6.41 18.16
CA GLU A 450 12.65 -6.76 17.76
C GLU A 450 12.91 -6.26 16.35
N ALA A 451 14.06 -5.63 16.11
CA ALA A 451 14.51 -5.19 14.81
C ALA A 451 15.95 -5.65 14.54
N ALA A 452 16.23 -6.10 13.32
CA ALA A 452 17.56 -6.54 12.89
C ALA A 452 17.81 -6.14 11.43
N ARG A 453 19.08 -5.98 11.05
CA ARG A 453 19.49 -5.70 9.68
C ARG A 453 20.51 -6.72 9.21
N GLU A 454 20.42 -7.12 7.95
CA GLU A 454 21.43 -7.96 7.26
C GLU A 454 22.82 -7.35 7.48
N HIS A 455 23.70 -8.07 8.18
CA HIS A 455 25.04 -7.63 8.57
C HIS A 455 25.10 -6.27 9.32
N GLY A 456 24.01 -5.87 9.96
CA GLY A 456 23.85 -4.54 10.52
C GLY A 456 23.55 -4.55 12.02
N THR A 457 22.72 -3.59 12.42
CA THR A 457 22.40 -3.38 13.83
C THR A 457 21.27 -4.32 14.30
N TYR A 458 21.18 -4.47 15.62
CA TYR A 458 20.16 -5.28 16.29
C TYR A 458 19.59 -4.48 17.45
N GLN A 459 18.27 -4.43 17.56
CA GLN A 459 17.54 -3.70 18.58
C GLN A 459 16.38 -4.55 19.12
N LEU A 460 16.20 -4.57 20.44
CA LEU A 460 15.09 -5.25 21.09
C LEU A 460 14.46 -4.32 22.12
N LEU A 461 13.24 -3.89 21.86
CA LEU A 461 12.39 -3.17 22.79
C LEU A 461 11.41 -4.13 23.46
N LYS A 462 11.06 -3.85 24.71
CA LYS A 462 10.04 -4.60 25.44
C LYS A 462 9.32 -3.70 26.43
N GLN A 463 8.03 -3.95 26.62
CA GLN A 463 7.22 -3.27 27.62
C GLN A 463 6.32 -4.27 28.32
N GLU A 464 6.39 -4.32 29.65
CA GLU A 464 5.41 -5.05 30.45
C GLU A 464 4.15 -4.20 30.60
N ILE A 465 2.99 -4.83 30.38
CA ILE A 465 1.67 -4.22 30.52
C ILE A 465 0.81 -5.06 31.45
N ASP A 466 -0.15 -4.40 32.10
CA ASP A 466 -1.19 -5.07 32.88
C ASP A 466 -2.51 -5.08 32.09
N TRP A 467 -2.88 -6.26 31.57
CA TRP A 467 -4.08 -6.47 30.77
C TRP A 467 -5.31 -6.63 31.66
N ASN A 468 -5.70 -5.55 32.34
CA ASN A 468 -6.75 -5.55 33.36
C ASN A 468 -7.97 -4.69 32.98
N GLY A 469 -8.07 -4.26 31.72
CA GLY A 469 -9.16 -3.42 31.23
C GLY A 469 -9.00 -1.92 31.52
N LYS A 470 -7.88 -1.49 32.12
CA LYS A 470 -7.58 -0.07 32.33
C LYS A 470 -6.74 0.52 31.19
N PRO A 471 -7.00 1.77 30.79
CA PRO A 471 -6.16 2.44 29.81
C PRO A 471 -4.76 2.72 30.37
N GLY A 472 -3.80 2.91 29.48
CA GLY A 472 -2.41 3.17 29.82
C GLY A 472 -1.59 3.51 28.59
N HIS A 473 -0.66 4.44 28.72
CA HIS A 473 0.25 4.83 27.66
C HIS A 473 1.69 4.54 28.09
N PHE A 474 2.47 3.94 27.20
CA PHE A 474 3.87 3.62 27.42
C PHE A 474 4.68 4.11 26.23
N THR A 475 5.73 4.89 26.49
CA THR A 475 6.72 5.25 25.46
C THR A 475 7.95 4.37 25.65
N LEU A 476 8.44 3.75 24.57
CA LEU A 476 9.64 2.94 24.58
C LEU A 476 10.82 3.78 24.11
N GLU A 477 12.01 3.51 24.66
CA GLU A 477 13.23 4.23 24.29
C GLU A 477 13.58 4.00 22.83
N ALA A 478 13.84 5.11 22.13
CA ALA A 478 14.32 5.12 20.76
C ALA A 478 15.70 4.46 20.65
N GLY A 479 16.01 3.95 19.46
CA GLY A 479 17.33 3.43 19.12
C GLY A 479 17.61 3.58 17.63
N THR A 480 18.55 2.78 17.14
CA THR A 480 19.12 2.96 15.80
C THR A 480 18.16 2.56 14.67
N GLU A 481 17.37 1.51 14.83
CA GLU A 481 16.45 1.02 13.80
C GLU A 481 15.01 1.49 14.07
N ILE A 482 14.63 1.63 15.33
CA ILE A 482 13.31 2.12 15.78
C ILE A 482 13.52 3.45 16.48
N THR A 483 13.19 4.55 15.81
CA THR A 483 13.40 5.93 16.30
C THR A 483 12.32 6.40 17.27
N SER A 484 11.17 5.73 17.30
CA SER A 484 10.16 5.90 18.34
C SER A 484 9.29 4.66 18.40
N ALA A 485 8.79 4.33 19.58
CA ALA A 485 7.70 3.37 19.73
C ALA A 485 6.85 3.71 20.96
N SER A 486 5.54 3.49 20.85
CA SER A 486 4.61 3.63 21.96
C SER A 486 3.59 2.49 21.99
N ILE A 487 3.04 2.25 23.16
CA ILE A 487 1.97 1.29 23.39
C ILE A 487 0.84 2.00 24.13
N ASP A 488 -0.35 1.96 23.54
CA ASP A 488 -1.57 2.59 24.03
C ASP A 488 -2.65 1.55 24.31
N LEU A 489 -2.88 1.30 25.59
CA LEU A 489 -4.03 0.53 26.07
C LEU A 489 -5.24 1.46 26.13
N HIS A 490 -6.29 1.12 25.41
CA HIS A 490 -7.51 1.93 25.39
C HIS A 490 -8.76 1.05 25.30
N GLN A 491 -9.85 1.55 25.85
CA GLN A 491 -11.14 0.87 25.75
C GLN A 491 -11.77 1.18 24.40
N VAL A 492 -12.22 0.12 23.73
CA VAL A 492 -12.99 0.21 22.49
C VAL A 492 -14.46 0.10 22.84
N THR A 493 -15.18 1.20 22.62
CA THR A 493 -16.63 1.23 22.64
C THR A 493 -17.14 0.52 21.40
N ALA A 494 -17.94 -0.53 21.56
CA ALA A 494 -18.67 -1.12 20.45
C ALA A 494 -19.69 -0.06 19.96
N ASN A 495 -19.53 0.41 18.72
CA ASN A 495 -20.54 1.18 18.02
C ASN A 495 -21.62 0.26 17.46
#